data_AF-A0A5N6UML4-F1
#
_entry.id   AF-A0A5N6UML4-F1
#
_cell.length_a   1.000
_cell.length_b   1.000
_cell.length_c   1.000
_cell.angle_alpha   90.00
_cell.angle_beta   90.00
_cell.angle_gamma   90.00
#
_symmetry.space_group_name_H-M   'P 1'
#
loop_
_entity.id
_entity.type
_entity.pdbx_description
1 polymer ?
#
loop_
_entity_poly.entity_id
_entity_poly.type
_entity_poly.pdbx_seq_one_letter_code
_entity_poly.pdbx_strand_id
1 'polypeptide(L)'
;MAPRPKELYPPQDASDPEVDEQSFRTHNSVTVPEGQGTEAPSAETSFTPPSLAEIEKLIHSEDPAEREIGETLQCYQMQLMLLDQQYKRYKWMLERERNASESSSS
;
A
#
# COMPACT_ATOMS: atom_id res chain seq x y z
N MET A 1 6.35 49.90 -16.31
CA MET A 1 7.08 48.66 -15.99
C MET A 1 6.54 48.14 -14.67
N ALA A 2 5.89 46.97 -14.65
CA ALA A 2 5.45 46.34 -13.41
C ALA A 2 6.57 45.41 -12.90
N PRO A 3 6.88 45.38 -11.59
CA PRO A 3 7.90 44.49 -11.04
C PRO A 3 7.42 43.03 -11.05
N ARG A 4 8.32 42.09 -11.37
CA ARG A 4 8.02 40.65 -11.36
C ARG A 4 7.83 40.14 -9.93
N PRO A 5 6.91 39.19 -9.66
CA PRO A 5 6.77 38.57 -8.35
C PRO A 5 7.99 37.72 -8.00
N LYS A 6 8.39 37.76 -6.73
CA LYS A 6 9.48 36.97 -6.16
C LYS A 6 9.09 35.49 -6.13
N GLU A 7 9.93 34.63 -6.71
CA GLU A 7 9.80 33.18 -6.67
C GLU A 7 9.85 32.70 -5.21
N LEU A 8 8.87 31.87 -4.82
CA LEU A 8 8.61 31.41 -3.44
C LEU A 8 9.12 29.99 -3.16
N TYR A 9 10.07 29.49 -3.95
CA TYR A 9 10.64 28.16 -3.72
C TYR A 9 12.17 28.24 -3.65
N PRO A 10 12.80 27.59 -2.66
CA PRO A 10 14.24 27.41 -2.69
C PRO A 10 14.61 26.48 -3.86
N PRO A 11 15.77 26.67 -4.52
CA PRO A 11 16.28 25.68 -5.45
C PRO A 11 16.48 24.37 -4.68
N GLN A 12 15.77 23.32 -5.10
CA GLN A 12 16.07 21.97 -4.66
C GLN A 12 17.42 21.60 -5.25
N ASP A 13 18.47 21.71 -4.45
CA ASP A 13 19.72 21.03 -4.71
C ASP A 13 19.41 19.54 -4.86
N ALA A 14 19.57 19.06 -6.09
CA ALA A 14 19.61 17.65 -6.41
C ALA A 14 20.88 17.06 -5.78
N SER A 15 20.77 16.58 -4.55
CA SER A 15 21.68 15.59 -3.99
C SER A 15 20.90 14.30 -3.86
N ASP A 16 20.97 13.51 -4.93
CA ASP A 16 20.53 12.12 -4.96
C ASP A 16 21.73 11.28 -4.51
N PRO A 17 21.79 10.76 -3.27
CA PRO A 17 22.72 9.69 -3.00
C PRO A 17 22.16 8.43 -3.66
N GLU A 18 22.69 8.09 -4.83
CA GLU A 18 22.64 6.74 -5.39
C GLU A 18 22.92 5.75 -4.25
N VAL A 19 21.86 5.09 -3.77
CA VAL A 19 22.02 3.98 -2.84
C VAL A 19 22.44 2.80 -3.70
N ASP A 20 23.75 2.56 -3.69
CA ASP A 20 24.42 1.44 -4.33
C ASP A 20 23.74 0.12 -3.90
N GLU A 21 23.01 -0.51 -4.83
CA GLU A 21 22.40 -1.83 -4.68
C GLU A 21 23.49 -2.91 -4.70
N GLN A 22 24.44 -2.86 -3.76
CA GLN A 22 25.38 -3.97 -3.61
C GLN A 22 25.95 -4.05 -2.19
N SER A 23 25.81 -5.25 -1.61
CA SER A 23 26.51 -5.75 -0.40
C SER A 23 25.88 -5.49 0.96
N PHE A 24 24.74 -6.13 1.22
CA PHE A 24 24.55 -6.84 2.49
C PHE A 24 24.06 -8.27 2.26
N ARG A 25 24.87 -9.05 1.53
CA ARG A 25 24.82 -10.51 1.58
C ARG A 25 25.60 -10.97 2.82
N THR A 26 25.08 -10.68 4.00
CA THR A 26 25.49 -11.38 5.21
C THR A 26 24.95 -12.80 5.11
N HIS A 27 25.82 -13.69 4.65
CA HIS A 27 25.62 -15.12 4.75
C HIS A 27 25.37 -15.46 6.22
N ASN A 28 24.11 -15.73 6.58
CA ASN A 28 23.82 -16.50 7.77
C ASN A 28 24.35 -17.91 7.51
N SER A 29 25.59 -18.17 7.89
CA SER A 29 26.13 -19.51 8.02
C SER A 29 25.32 -20.22 9.11
N VAL A 30 24.29 -20.95 8.68
CA VAL A 30 23.63 -21.96 9.49
C VAL A 30 24.72 -22.94 9.94
N THR A 31 25.20 -22.73 11.16
CA THR A 31 26.15 -23.64 11.78
C THR A 31 25.32 -24.79 12.33
N VAL A 32 25.37 -25.93 11.64
CA VAL A 32 24.82 -27.19 12.14
C VAL A 32 25.65 -27.59 13.36
N PRO A 33 25.08 -27.75 14.58
CA PRO A 33 25.78 -28.44 15.64
C PRO A 33 25.52 -29.93 15.48
N GLU A 34 26.44 -30.64 14.83
CA GLU A 34 26.61 -32.07 15.12
C GLU A 34 27.27 -32.19 16.49
N GLY A 35 26.48 -32.63 17.48
CA GLY A 35 26.95 -32.88 18.83
C GLY A 35 25.84 -33.53 19.65
N GLN A 36 25.90 -34.86 19.76
CA GLN A 36 25.06 -35.68 20.63
C GLN A 36 25.05 -35.17 22.07
N GLY A 37 23.86 -35.01 22.66
CA GLY A 37 23.73 -34.72 24.08
C GLY A 37 22.31 -34.34 24.49
N THR A 38 21.56 -35.35 24.94
CA THR A 38 20.44 -35.21 25.89
C THR A 38 19.14 -34.63 25.34
N GLU A 39 18.25 -35.54 24.97
CA GLU A 39 16.78 -35.51 25.10
C GLU A 39 16.25 -34.37 25.99
N ALA A 40 15.88 -33.24 25.37
CA ALA A 40 14.96 -32.28 25.95
C ALA A 40 13.57 -32.58 25.36
N PRO A 41 12.52 -32.74 26.18
CA PRO A 41 11.19 -33.00 25.64
C PRO A 41 10.80 -31.79 24.77
N SER A 42 10.48 -32.07 23.51
CA SER A 42 9.85 -31.08 22.62
C SER A 42 8.64 -30.53 23.34
N ALA A 43 8.70 -29.27 23.75
CA ALA A 43 7.55 -28.57 24.29
C ALA A 43 6.52 -28.51 23.16
N GLU A 44 5.53 -29.40 23.21
CA GLU A 44 4.32 -29.32 22.42
C GLU A 44 3.72 -27.94 22.65
N THR A 45 3.91 -27.04 21.70
CA THR A 45 3.24 -25.74 21.71
C THR A 45 1.80 -26.00 21.31
N SER A 46 0.96 -26.32 22.29
CA SER A 46 -0.48 -26.43 22.06
C SER A 46 -1.00 -25.07 21.60
N PHE A 47 -1.37 -24.96 20.33
CA PHE A 47 -2.02 -23.76 19.81
C PHE A 47 -3.38 -23.61 20.47
N THR A 48 -3.50 -22.65 21.38
CA THR A 48 -4.79 -22.22 21.91
C THR A 48 -5.25 -21.01 21.08
N PRO A 49 -6.41 -21.10 20.41
CA PRO A 49 -6.93 -19.95 19.69
C PRO A 49 -7.21 -18.81 20.70
N PRO A 50 -6.95 -17.55 20.31
CA PRO A 50 -7.14 -16.41 21.20
C PRO A 50 -8.61 -16.30 21.62
N SER A 51 -8.82 -15.98 22.89
CA SER A 51 -10.14 -15.74 23.44
C SER A 51 -10.76 -14.45 22.88
N LEU A 52 -12.10 -14.34 22.89
CA LEU A 52 -12.79 -13.14 22.44
C LEU A 52 -12.31 -11.87 23.16
N ALA A 53 -11.99 -11.97 24.45
CA ALA A 53 -11.47 -10.84 25.23
C ALA A 53 -10.05 -10.41 24.80
N GLU A 54 -9.22 -11.35 24.34
CA GLU A 54 -7.89 -11.04 23.81
C GLU A 54 -7.98 -10.39 22.42
N ILE A 55 -8.92 -10.85 21.59
CA ILE A 55 -9.21 -10.23 20.30
C ILE A 55 -9.73 -8.80 20.48
N GLU A 56 -10.65 -8.58 21.42
CA GLU A 56 -11.20 -7.26 21.71
C GLU A 56 -10.11 -6.30 22.21
N LYS A 57 -9.22 -6.76 23.11
CA LYS A 57 -8.04 -5.99 23.54
C LYS A 57 -7.11 -5.64 22.40
N LEU A 58 -6.88 -6.56 21.46
CA LEU A 58 -6.03 -6.32 20.29
C LEU A 58 -6.63 -5.23 19.39
N ILE A 59 -7.94 -5.28 19.13
CA ILE A 59 -8.65 -4.26 18.35
C ILE A 59 -8.58 -2.87 19.01
N HIS A 60 -8.65 -2.82 20.34
CA HIS A 60 -8.59 -1.56 21.09
C HIS A 60 -7.16 -1.06 21.35
N SER A 61 -6.16 -1.88 21.03
CA SER A 61 -4.74 -1.51 21.07
C SER A 61 -4.24 -0.87 19.78
N GLU A 62 -5.04 -0.93 18.71
CA GLU A 62 -4.74 -0.26 17.44
C GLU A 62 -4.71 1.26 17.64
N ASP A 63 -3.70 1.92 17.06
CA ASP A 63 -3.55 3.37 17.19
C ASP A 63 -4.74 4.07 16.52
N PRO A 64 -5.51 4.90 17.25
CA PRO A 64 -6.63 5.64 16.67
C PRO A 64 -6.22 6.46 15.43
N ALA A 65 -4.98 6.95 15.36
CA ALA A 65 -4.48 7.69 14.19
C ALA A 65 -4.30 6.77 12.97
N GLU A 66 -3.75 5.56 13.16
CA GLU A 66 -3.61 4.57 12.08
C GLU A 66 -4.98 4.12 11.56
N ARG A 67 -5.94 3.94 12.48
CA ARG A 67 -7.32 3.60 12.12
C ARG A 67 -7.98 4.70 11.27
N GLU A 68 -7.87 5.96 11.67
CA GLU A 68 -8.44 7.09 10.91
C GLU A 68 -7.82 7.20 9.51
N ILE A 69 -6.51 6.98 9.40
CA ILE A 69 -5.80 6.94 8.11
C ILE A 69 -6.33 5.78 7.24
N GLY A 70 -6.53 4.59 7.83
CA GLY A 70 -7.09 3.43 7.14
C GLY A 70 -8.50 3.68 6.61
N GLU A 71 -9.39 4.24 7.43
CA GLU A 71 -10.76 4.59 7.05
C GLU A 71 -10.76 5.66 5.93
N THR A 72 -9.88 6.65 6.04
CA THR A 72 -9.72 7.70 5.02
C THR A 72 -9.21 7.13 3.69
N LEU A 73 -8.22 6.24 3.73
CA LEU A 73 -7.69 5.57 2.55
C LEU A 73 -8.78 4.74 1.85
N GLN A 74 -9.58 4.01 2.63
CA GLN A 74 -10.69 3.22 2.10
C GLN A 74 -11.74 4.12 1.41
N CYS A 75 -12.05 5.28 1.98
CA CYS A 75 -12.92 6.26 1.36
C CYS A 75 -12.40 6.72 -0.01
N TYR A 76 -11.11 7.07 -0.10
CA TYR A 76 -10.50 7.49 -1.37
C TYR A 76 -10.50 6.38 -2.41
N GLN A 77 -10.21 5.13 -2.02
CA GLN A 77 -10.28 3.99 -2.93
C GLN A 77 -11.68 3.80 -3.52
N MET A 78 -12.72 3.90 -2.67
CA MET A 78 -14.11 3.81 -3.12
C MET A 78 -14.47 4.95 -4.09
N GLN A 79 -14.06 6.18 -3.79
CA GLN A 79 -14.29 7.33 -4.67
C GLN A 79 -13.64 7.15 -6.04
N LEU A 80 -12.39 6.65 -6.09
CA LEU A 80 -11.69 6.36 -7.34
C LEU A 80 -12.39 5.28 -8.16
N MET A 81 -12.86 4.20 -7.51
CA MET A 81 -13.59 3.13 -8.19
C MET A 81 -14.91 3.63 -8.79
N LEU A 82 -15.64 4.49 -8.07
CA LEU A 82 -16.85 5.12 -8.59
C LEU A 82 -16.55 6.03 -9.78
N LEU A 83 -15.48 6.83 -9.70
CA LEU A 83 -15.08 7.71 -10.79
C LEU A 83 -14.70 6.92 -12.05
N ASP A 84 -13.93 5.84 -11.92
CA ASP A 84 -13.59 4.95 -13.04
C ASP A 84 -14.85 4.34 -13.69
N GLN A 85 -15.82 3.92 -12.87
CA GLN A 85 -17.09 3.41 -13.40
C GLN A 85 -17.86 4.48 -14.19
N GLN A 86 -17.92 5.72 -13.69
CA GLN A 86 -18.59 6.82 -14.39
C GLN A 86 -17.87 7.17 -15.70
N TYR A 87 -16.54 7.20 -15.68
CA TYR A 87 -15.73 7.45 -16.86
C TYR A 87 -15.97 6.40 -17.95
N LYS A 88 -15.98 5.11 -17.60
CA LYS A 88 -16.27 4.01 -18.53
C LYS A 88 -17.66 4.14 -19.16
N ARG A 89 -18.68 4.50 -18.37
CA ARG A 89 -20.04 4.73 -18.87
C ARG A 89 -20.08 5.91 -19.85
N TYR A 90 -19.45 7.01 -19.50
CA TYR A 90 -19.39 8.19 -20.35
C TYR A 90 -18.70 7.88 -21.69
N LYS A 91 -17.55 7.20 -21.65
CA LYS A 91 -16.83 6.77 -22.85
C LYS A 91 -17.71 5.89 -23.75
N TRP A 92 -18.43 4.92 -23.15
CA TRP A 92 -19.34 4.06 -23.89
C TRP A 92 -20.49 4.83 -24.56
N MET A 93 -21.07 5.83 -23.88
CA MET A 93 -22.11 6.68 -24.47
C MET A 93 -21.59 7.47 -25.67
N LEU A 94 -20.39 8.06 -25.56
CA LEU A 94 -19.76 8.79 -26.67
C LEU A 94 -19.51 7.88 -27.89
N GLU A 95 -18.98 6.68 -27.66
CA GLU A 95 -18.77 5.69 -28.73
C GLU A 95 -20.10 5.30 -29.41
N ARG A 96 -21.16 5.12 -28.63
CA ARG A 96 -22.50 4.81 -29.15
C ARG A 96 -23.07 5.94 -30.01
N GLU A 97 -22.98 7.19 -29.55
CA GLU A 97 -23.45 8.36 -30.31
C GLU A 97 -22.68 8.55 -31.62
N ARG A 98 -21.36 8.34 -31.58
CA ARG A 98 -20.52 8.37 -32.77
C ARG A 98 -20.99 7.34 -33.81
N ASN A 99 -21.15 6.09 -33.40
CA ASN A 99 -21.57 5.01 -34.31
C ASN A 99 -22.97 5.26 -34.90
N ALA A 100 -23.88 5.83 -34.11
CA ALA A 100 -25.23 6.20 -34.57
C ALA A 100 -25.19 7.33 -35.63
N SER A 101 -24.29 8.30 -35.45
CA SER A 101 -24.10 9.40 -36.40
C SER A 101 -23.47 8.94 -37.72
N GLU A 102 -22.49 8.04 -37.65
CA GLU A 102 -21.85 7.43 -38.82
C GLU A 102 -22.84 6.56 -39.62
N SER A 103 -23.72 5.83 -38.91
CA SER A 103 -24.73 4.96 -39.55
C SER A 103 -25.91 5.72 -40.17
N SER A 104 -26.20 6.94 -39.72
CA SER A 104 -27.32 7.76 -40.23
C SER A 104 -26.97 8.57 -41.48
N SER A 105 -25.69 8.55 -41.91
CA SER A 105 -25.20 9.27 -43.10
C SER A 105 -25.02 8.37 -44.33
N SER A 106 -25.62 7.16 -44.34
CA SER A 106 -25.56 6.19 -45.45
C SER A 106 -26.84 6.11 -46.26
#